data_AF-A0A1R0G5P8-F1
#
_entry.id   AF-A0A1R0G5P8-F1
#
_cell.length_a   1.000
_cell.length_b   1.000
_cell.length_c   1.000
_cell.angle_alpha   90.00
_cell.angle_beta   90.00
_cell.angle_gamma   90.00
#
_symmetry.space_group_name_H-M   'P 1'
#
loop_
_entity.id
_entity.type
_entity.pdbx_description
1 polymer ?
#
loop_
_entity_poly.entity_id
_entity_poly.type
_entity_poly.pdbx_seq_one_letter_code
_entity_poly.pdbx_strand_id
1 'polypeptide(L)'
;MCLVFLRLGISWPSRSLGSWKRYVDVWVVSLVEPAGRMPVTEFRLRREPVSYDNKDDKLQWIWILMGFVILIVGCVLFKLYGHYLGPISNDHAAWSSFGSLLSGFFTLTGSVATIATLLFLSKQNKDQQKVTAAQLSAMTFEQYINHRRLFMDRLAELQATLGQTFVFDDGDKLYSKIFPNNRPTNLEFTAVPDSDEASENLLGRMHAHLTSLDEMLWKPQWKEEDSHDLANLLIRVYDDLHIKWIGEAFDGDIQFFGKNTGINIYSVDEFTHRAKSIFNSLLFYTGNSQFEGFNKGNSRFAREALMNLFNGNHRLREAFKVVKIIPCLEIMERLFFITDDIRGPDHNWIMQHTFRTLESAFASREDVMTLRDGLYVKEFSKFGLETALNAIRNADEGDSYVEFLKLCATELDTLHSNYR
;
A
#
# COMPACT_ATOMS: atom_id res chain seq x y z
N MET A 1 38.68 7.48 -11.42
CA MET A 1 39.65 8.36 -10.74
C MET A 1 39.93 9.52 -11.70
N CYS A 2 39.24 10.66 -11.53
CA CYS A 2 39.43 11.83 -12.39
C CYS A 2 39.34 13.10 -11.56
N LEU A 3 40.42 13.87 -11.62
CA LEU A 3 40.52 15.24 -11.13
C LEU A 3 39.53 16.13 -11.88
N VAL A 4 38.82 16.99 -11.16
CA VAL A 4 38.18 18.18 -11.73
C VAL A 4 39.09 19.38 -11.46
N PHE A 5 39.60 19.97 -12.55
CA PHE A 5 40.25 21.27 -12.55
C PHE A 5 39.19 22.38 -12.42
N LEU A 6 39.26 23.17 -11.36
CA LEU A 6 38.53 24.43 -11.23
C LEU A 6 39.30 25.53 -11.97
N ARG A 7 38.78 26.00 -13.11
CA ARG A 7 39.30 27.18 -13.81
C ARG A 7 38.52 28.42 -13.36
N LEU A 8 39.05 29.16 -12.39
CA LEU A 8 38.51 30.46 -11.97
C LEU A 8 38.89 31.52 -13.02
N GLY A 9 37.97 31.82 -13.93
CA GLY A 9 38.05 32.99 -14.81
C GLY A 9 37.52 34.22 -14.08
N ILE A 10 38.42 35.05 -13.56
CA ILE A 10 38.08 36.37 -13.00
C ILE A 10 38.16 37.37 -14.16
N SER A 11 37.02 37.95 -14.57
CA SER A 11 37.01 39.15 -15.42
C SER A 11 36.60 40.36 -14.58
N TRP A 12 37.41 41.41 -14.64
CA TRP A 12 37.18 42.69 -13.96
C TRP A 12 36.58 43.72 -14.93
N PRO A 13 35.54 44.45 -14.53
CA PRO A 13 35.34 45.82 -14.97
C PRO A 13 35.52 46.79 -13.81
N SER A 14 36.28 47.84 -14.08
CA SER A 14 36.61 48.95 -13.19
C SER A 14 35.44 49.93 -12.98
N ARG A 15 35.38 50.49 -11.75
CA ARG A 15 34.68 51.72 -11.29
C ARG A 15 33.17 51.64 -10.96
N SER A 16 32.85 51.50 -9.67
CA SER A 16 32.46 52.61 -8.76
C SER A 16 31.93 52.03 -7.44
N LEU A 17 32.14 52.73 -6.32
CA LEU A 17 31.82 52.25 -4.97
C LEU A 17 30.29 52.15 -4.76
N GLY A 18 29.82 50.95 -4.38
CA GLY A 18 28.49 50.75 -3.82
C GLY A 18 28.13 49.28 -3.64
N SER A 19 28.10 48.82 -2.38
CA SER A 19 27.47 47.58 -1.88
C SER A 19 27.83 46.25 -2.58
N TRP A 20 28.70 45.47 -1.94
CA TRP A 20 28.98 44.09 -2.34
C TRP A 20 27.86 43.15 -1.87
N LYS A 21 26.95 42.75 -2.75
CA LYS A 21 26.16 41.53 -2.60
C LYS A 21 26.86 40.40 -3.35
N ARG A 22 27.33 39.37 -2.64
CA ARG A 22 27.71 38.11 -3.28
C ARG A 22 26.44 37.29 -3.50
N TYR A 23 26.16 36.96 -4.75
CA TYR A 23 25.21 35.93 -5.13
C TYR A 23 25.98 34.64 -5.37
N VAL A 24 25.59 33.56 -4.68
CA VAL A 24 26.04 32.21 -5.02
C VAL A 24 24.94 31.60 -5.87
N ASP A 25 25.15 31.57 -7.18
CA ASP A 25 24.26 30.84 -8.08
C ASP A 25 24.60 29.36 -8.02
N VAL A 26 23.72 28.55 -7.44
CA VAL A 26 23.76 27.09 -7.57
C VAL A 26 22.86 26.72 -8.73
N TRP A 27 23.47 26.40 -9.87
CA TRP A 27 22.77 25.81 -11.01
C TRP A 27 22.75 24.30 -10.86
N VAL A 28 21.58 23.71 -10.64
CA VAL A 28 21.37 22.27 -10.80
C VAL A 28 20.97 22.04 -12.25
N VAL A 29 21.92 21.55 -13.07
CA VAL A 29 21.62 21.11 -14.43
C VAL A 29 21.11 19.67 -14.34
N SER A 30 19.81 19.49 -14.49
CA SER A 30 19.21 18.18 -14.71
C SER A 30 19.37 17.82 -16.19
N LEU A 31 20.24 16.86 -16.48
CA LEU A 31 20.29 16.20 -17.78
C LEU A 31 19.34 15.01 -17.72
N VAL A 32 18.32 15.03 -18.58
CA VAL A 32 17.83 13.91 -19.43
C VAL A 32 16.42 14.28 -19.91
N GLU A 33 16.30 14.48 -21.22
CA GLU A 33 15.08 14.29 -22.01
C GLU A 33 15.38 13.12 -22.98
N PRO A 34 14.39 12.35 -23.51
CA PRO A 34 13.13 12.92 -24.03
C PRO A 34 11.83 12.11 -23.79
N ALA A 35 10.74 12.82 -24.10
CA ALA A 35 9.40 12.36 -24.53
C ALA A 35 8.27 12.49 -23.50
N GLY A 36 7.41 13.50 -23.72
CA GLY A 36 6.08 13.62 -23.13
C GLY A 36 5.80 15.01 -22.57
N ARG A 37 5.32 15.94 -23.42
CA ARG A 37 4.94 17.30 -23.02
C ARG A 37 3.87 17.28 -21.93
N MET A 38 4.24 17.62 -20.70
CA MET A 38 3.33 18.23 -19.71
C MET A 38 3.77 19.68 -19.45
N PRO A 39 2.83 20.59 -19.13
CA PRO A 39 3.16 21.98 -18.86
C PRO A 39 4.01 22.06 -17.58
N VAL A 40 5.20 22.64 -17.72
CA VAL A 40 6.06 23.01 -16.60
C VAL A 40 5.32 24.07 -15.78
N THR A 41 4.67 23.67 -14.69
CA THR A 41 4.33 24.61 -13.62
C THR A 41 5.62 25.07 -13.01
N GLU A 42 6.04 26.27 -13.38
CA GLU A 42 7.19 26.98 -12.84
C GLU A 42 6.96 27.19 -11.33
N PHE A 43 7.46 26.27 -10.50
CA PHE A 43 7.42 26.39 -9.06
C PHE A 43 8.43 27.46 -8.65
N ARG A 44 8.03 28.73 -8.79
CA ARG A 44 8.79 29.88 -8.29
C ARG A 44 8.76 29.81 -6.76
N LEU A 45 9.74 29.13 -6.18
CA LEU A 45 10.06 29.22 -4.76
C LEU A 45 10.11 30.71 -4.41
N ARG A 46 9.14 31.15 -3.61
CA ARG A 46 9.08 32.51 -3.08
C ARG A 46 10.36 32.72 -2.28
N ARG A 47 11.36 33.38 -2.89
CA ARG A 47 12.55 33.85 -2.18
C ARG A 47 12.06 34.88 -1.17
N GLU A 48 11.86 34.45 0.06
CA GLU A 48 11.75 35.43 1.13
C GLU A 48 13.08 36.17 1.21
N PRO A 49 13.07 37.51 1.27
CA PRO A 49 14.29 38.25 1.52
C PRO A 49 14.84 37.77 2.87
N VAL A 50 16.07 37.26 2.87
CA VAL A 50 16.80 36.99 4.12
C VAL A 50 16.92 38.34 4.83
N SER A 51 16.02 38.58 5.77
CA SER A 51 16.08 39.70 6.70
C SER A 51 17.35 39.52 7.52
N TYR A 52 18.41 40.24 7.16
CA TYR A 52 19.60 40.36 7.99
C TYR A 52 19.18 40.92 9.35
N ASP A 53 19.19 40.06 10.38
CA ASP A 53 18.83 40.43 11.74
C ASP A 53 19.86 41.44 12.27
N ASN A 54 19.38 42.62 12.69
CA ASN A 54 20.14 43.74 13.27
C ASN A 54 21.01 43.32 14.49
N LYS A 55 20.85 42.09 14.98
CA LYS A 55 21.68 41.49 16.04
C LYS A 55 23.12 41.21 15.60
N ASP A 56 23.38 40.91 14.33
CA ASP A 56 24.73 40.60 13.87
C ASP A 56 25.61 41.86 13.81
N ASP A 57 25.02 43.00 13.45
CA ASP A 57 25.68 44.31 13.50
C ASP A 57 26.01 44.72 14.94
N LYS A 58 25.13 44.42 15.90
CA LYS A 58 25.36 44.67 17.33
C LYS A 58 26.48 43.81 17.89
N LEU A 59 26.55 42.53 17.50
CA LEU A 59 27.61 41.63 17.96
C LEU A 59 28.98 42.05 17.41
N GLN A 60 29.06 42.44 16.13
CA GLN A 60 30.29 42.98 15.54
C GLN A 60 30.75 44.25 16.26
N TRP A 61 29.83 45.16 16.58
CA TRP A 61 30.15 46.37 17.35
C TRP A 61 30.70 46.09 18.75
N ILE A 62 30.17 45.07 19.44
CA ILE A 62 30.67 44.65 20.76
C ILE A 62 32.12 44.13 20.65
N TRP A 63 32.45 43.34 19.64
CA TRP A 63 33.82 42.84 19.42
C TRP A 63 34.80 43.98 19.08
N ILE A 64 34.38 44.93 18.25
CA ILE A 64 35.16 46.13 17.92
C ILE A 64 35.42 46.96 19.18
N LEU A 65 34.39 47.19 20.00
CA LEU A 65 34.49 47.94 21.25
C LEU A 65 35.45 47.25 22.23
N MET A 66 35.34 45.92 22.39
CA MET A 66 36.19 45.17 23.30
C MET A 66 37.66 45.14 22.83
N GLY A 67 37.90 44.98 21.53
CA GLY A 67 39.25 45.11 20.95
C GLY A 67 39.84 46.50 21.16
N PHE A 68 39.01 47.55 21.03
CA PHE A 68 39.40 48.93 21.30
C PHE A 68 39.73 49.17 22.78
N VAL A 69 38.96 48.61 23.72
CA VAL A 69 39.24 48.68 25.16
C VAL A 69 40.57 47.99 25.49
N ILE A 70 40.84 46.79 24.95
CA ILE A 70 42.11 46.09 25.16
C ILE A 70 43.29 46.91 24.60
N LEU A 71 43.12 47.53 23.43
CA LEU A 71 44.13 48.40 22.83
C LEU A 71 44.40 49.64 23.69
N ILE A 72 43.35 50.31 24.20
CA ILE A 72 43.50 51.45 25.12
C ILE A 72 44.22 51.03 26.40
N VAL A 73 43.79 49.94 27.03
CA VAL A 73 44.41 49.43 28.26
C VAL A 73 45.87 49.08 28.03
N GLY A 74 46.20 48.44 26.91
CA GLY A 74 47.57 48.20 26.49
C GLY A 74 48.35 49.50 26.34
N CYS A 75 47.86 50.46 25.54
CA CYS A 75 48.52 51.75 25.34
C CYS A 75 48.73 52.52 26.65
N VAL A 76 47.77 52.51 27.58
CA VAL A 76 47.87 53.16 28.89
C VAL A 76 48.92 52.46 29.76
N LEU A 77 48.91 51.12 29.82
CA LEU A 77 49.89 50.33 30.55
C LEU A 77 51.32 50.57 30.05
N PHE A 78 51.54 50.54 28.73
CA PHE A 78 52.86 50.78 28.13
C PHE A 78 53.32 52.23 28.30
N LYS A 79 52.40 53.22 28.21
CA LYS A 79 52.72 54.62 28.49
C LYS A 79 53.08 54.87 29.96
N LEU A 80 52.31 54.31 30.89
CA LEU A 80 52.60 54.42 32.33
C LEU A 80 53.94 53.77 32.66
N TYR A 81 54.17 52.54 32.16
CA TYR A 81 55.45 51.85 32.34
C TYR A 81 56.63 52.69 31.82
N GLY A 82 56.53 53.22 30.59
CA GLY A 82 57.58 54.07 30.01
C GLY A 82 57.79 55.41 30.74
N HIS A 83 56.73 55.98 31.32
CA HIS A 83 56.82 57.24 32.08
C HIS A 83 57.48 57.05 33.45
N TYR A 84 57.15 55.97 34.16
CA TYR A 84 57.66 55.73 35.53
C TYR A 84 59.07 55.10 35.56
N LEU A 85 59.49 54.38 34.52
CA LEU A 85 60.79 53.67 34.49
C LEU A 85 61.80 54.22 33.46
N GLY A 86 61.40 55.20 32.64
CA GLY A 86 62.23 55.80 31.60
C GLY A 86 62.33 54.96 30.31
N PRO A 87 62.95 55.48 29.23
CA PRO A 87 62.96 54.83 27.92
C PRO A 87 63.76 53.52 27.88
N ILE A 88 64.80 53.40 28.73
CA ILE A 88 65.67 52.23 28.87
C ILE A 88 66.12 52.18 30.34
N SER A 89 65.58 51.25 31.13
CA SER A 89 66.07 51.01 32.49
C SER A 89 67.23 50.01 32.45
N ASN A 90 68.35 50.37 33.07
CA ASN A 90 69.52 49.49 33.26
C ASN A 90 69.35 48.56 34.48
N ASP A 91 68.19 48.59 35.16
CA ASP A 91 67.90 47.77 36.33
C ASP A 91 67.21 46.46 35.93
N HIS A 92 67.83 45.33 36.28
CA HIS A 92 67.28 43.99 36.03
C HIS A 92 65.91 43.76 36.69
N ALA A 93 65.60 44.44 37.80
CA ALA A 93 64.29 44.33 38.47
C ALA A 93 63.14 44.92 37.64
N ALA A 94 63.41 45.97 36.86
CA ALA A 94 62.43 46.62 35.99
C ALA A 94 62.03 45.73 34.80
N TRP A 95 62.98 44.95 34.27
CA TRP A 95 62.74 43.98 33.20
C TRP A 95 61.90 42.79 33.66
N SER A 96 62.11 42.31 34.89
CA SER A 96 61.27 41.25 35.47
C SER A 96 59.82 41.70 35.66
N SER A 97 59.63 42.91 36.18
CA SER A 97 58.29 43.51 36.37
C SER A 97 57.57 43.76 35.04
N PHE A 98 58.30 44.16 34.00
CA PHE A 98 57.78 44.27 32.63
C PHE A 98 57.33 42.92 32.09
N GLY A 99 58.16 41.88 32.23
CA GLY A 99 57.84 40.52 31.80
C GLY A 99 56.55 40.01 32.45
N SER A 100 56.37 40.25 33.75
CA SER A 100 55.14 39.88 34.47
C SER A 100 53.91 40.65 33.99
N LEU A 101 54.02 41.96 33.79
CA LEU A 101 52.93 42.81 33.29
C LEU A 101 52.54 42.43 31.85
N LEU A 102 53.53 42.23 30.99
CA LEU A 102 53.36 41.80 29.61
C LEU A 102 52.70 40.42 29.55
N SER A 103 53.16 39.48 30.37
CA SER A 103 52.57 38.15 30.52
C SER A 103 51.12 38.21 31.00
N GLY A 104 50.82 39.06 31.99
CA GLY A 104 49.45 39.28 32.48
C GLY A 104 48.52 39.85 31.40
N PHE A 105 48.99 40.84 30.63
CA PHE A 105 48.24 41.43 29.51
C PHE A 105 47.96 40.41 28.39
N PHE A 106 48.97 39.63 28.00
CA PHE A 106 48.79 38.57 26.99
C PHE A 106 47.88 37.44 27.48
N THR A 107 47.92 37.09 28.77
CA THR A 107 47.01 36.09 29.37
C THR A 107 45.56 36.55 29.35
N LEU A 108 45.31 37.82 29.69
CA LEU A 108 43.97 38.43 29.62
C LEU A 108 43.47 38.50 28.17
N THR A 109 44.31 38.94 27.25
CA THR A 109 43.99 38.97 25.81
C THR A 109 43.71 37.57 25.27
N GLY A 110 44.52 36.57 25.66
CA GLY A 110 44.34 35.17 25.32
C GLY A 110 43.01 34.61 25.82
N SER A 111 42.66 34.89 27.08
CA SER A 111 41.39 34.46 27.68
C SER A 111 40.18 35.07 26.96
N VAL A 112 40.25 36.35 26.60
CA VAL A 112 39.23 37.02 25.80
C VAL A 112 39.10 36.40 24.41
N ALA A 113 40.21 36.09 23.74
CA ALA A 113 40.21 35.40 22.45
C ALA A 113 39.60 33.99 22.55
N THR A 114 39.87 33.26 23.65
CA THR A 114 39.24 31.96 23.91
C THR A 114 37.73 32.09 24.12
N ILE A 115 37.26 33.06 24.91
CA ILE A 115 35.83 33.32 25.11
C ILE A 115 35.16 33.67 23.77
N ALA A 116 35.80 34.51 22.94
CA ALA A 116 35.30 34.85 21.62
C ALA A 116 35.15 33.63 20.71
N THR A 117 36.15 32.76 20.73
CA THR A 117 36.14 31.51 19.95
C THR A 117 35.02 30.59 20.41
N LEU A 118 34.81 30.43 21.72
CA LEU A 118 33.72 29.60 22.27
C LEU A 118 32.33 30.14 21.87
N LEU A 119 32.13 31.46 21.91
CA LEU A 119 30.87 32.08 21.48
C LEU A 119 30.61 31.93 19.98
N PHE A 120 31.65 32.10 19.16
CA PHE A 120 31.57 31.89 17.71
C PHE A 120 31.20 30.44 17.38
N LEU A 121 31.88 29.46 18.02
CA LEU A 121 31.58 28.04 17.87
C LEU A 121 30.14 27.71 18.32
N SER A 122 29.67 28.31 19.42
CA SER A 122 28.29 28.13 19.89
C SER A 122 27.27 28.65 18.87
N LYS A 123 27.50 29.83 18.27
CA LYS A 123 26.64 30.37 17.21
C LYS A 123 26.68 29.48 15.96
N GLN A 124 27.87 29.06 15.53
CA GLN A 124 28.03 28.17 14.38
C GLN A 124 27.31 26.84 14.57
N ASN A 125 27.37 26.25 15.77
CA ASN A 125 26.62 25.03 16.10
C ASN A 125 25.10 25.23 15.98
N LYS A 126 24.57 26.36 16.48
CA LYS A 126 23.13 26.67 16.36
C LYS A 126 22.69 26.85 14.91
N ASP A 127 23.48 27.54 14.09
CA ASP A 127 23.15 27.76 12.69
C ASP A 127 23.28 26.45 11.88
N GLN A 128 24.27 25.61 12.20
CA GLN A 128 24.38 24.26 11.65
C GLN A 128 23.16 23.42 12.01
N GLN A 129 22.69 23.43 13.26
CA GLN A 129 21.47 22.70 13.66
C GLN A 129 20.24 23.13 12.86
N LYS A 130 20.08 24.42 12.55
CA LYS A 130 18.97 24.91 11.72
C LYS A 130 19.06 24.39 10.29
N VAL A 131 20.25 24.45 9.69
CA VAL A 131 20.48 23.91 8.34
C VAL A 131 20.23 22.41 8.30
N THR A 132 20.74 21.67 9.30
CA THR A 132 20.50 20.24 9.44
C THR A 132 19.01 19.91 9.59
N ALA A 133 18.27 20.68 10.39
CA ALA A 133 16.83 20.49 10.55
C ALA A 133 16.06 20.76 9.24
N ALA A 134 16.43 21.81 8.51
CA ALA A 134 15.84 22.10 7.21
C ALA A 134 16.15 20.99 6.18
N GLN A 135 17.40 20.51 6.14
CA GLN A 135 17.81 19.39 5.28
C GLN A 135 17.08 18.11 5.64
N LEU A 136 16.94 17.79 6.93
CA LEU A 136 16.18 16.63 7.39
C LEU A 136 14.72 16.72 6.95
N SER A 137 14.09 17.89 7.10
CA SER A 137 12.70 18.09 6.69
C SER A 137 12.49 17.95 5.17
N ALA A 138 13.43 18.45 4.37
CA ALA A 138 13.41 18.30 2.91
C ALA A 138 13.58 16.83 2.51
N MET A 139 14.50 16.12 3.16
CA MET A 139 14.72 14.69 2.95
C MET A 139 13.48 13.87 3.31
N THR A 140 12.83 14.13 4.46
CA THR A 140 11.60 13.45 4.86
C THR A 140 10.47 13.68 3.85
N PHE A 141 10.34 14.91 3.34
CA PHE A 141 9.36 15.22 2.30
C PHE A 141 9.60 14.43 1.00
N GLU A 142 10.85 14.40 0.51
CA GLU A 142 11.21 13.63 -0.67
C GLU A 142 10.96 12.12 -0.47
N GLN A 143 11.34 11.58 0.69
CA GLN A 143 11.07 10.19 1.03
C GLN A 143 9.57 9.88 1.06
N TYR A 144 8.74 10.78 1.60
CA TYR A 144 7.28 10.61 1.61
C TYR A 144 6.70 10.55 0.19
N ILE A 145 7.12 11.46 -0.69
CA ILE A 145 6.69 11.47 -2.10
C ILE A 145 7.12 10.18 -2.80
N ASN A 146 8.37 9.75 -2.61
CA ASN A 146 8.89 8.54 -3.22
C ASN A 146 8.21 7.28 -2.69
N HIS A 147 7.99 7.18 -1.39
CA HIS A 147 7.28 6.06 -0.78
C HIS A 147 5.86 5.95 -1.36
N ARG A 148 5.07 7.03 -1.29
CA ARG A 148 3.71 7.06 -1.86
C ARG A 148 3.70 6.72 -3.35
N ARG A 149 4.67 7.21 -4.13
CA ARG A 149 4.79 6.87 -5.55
C ARG A 149 5.04 5.38 -5.77
N LEU A 150 6.02 4.81 -5.07
CA LEU A 150 6.35 3.37 -5.17
C LEU A 150 5.16 2.49 -4.78
N PHE A 151 4.35 2.93 -3.82
CA PHE A 151 3.10 2.24 -3.47
C PHE A 151 2.14 2.19 -4.66
N MET A 152 1.91 3.32 -5.34
CA MET A 152 1.04 3.38 -6.51
C MET A 152 1.58 2.56 -7.68
N ASP A 153 2.89 2.64 -7.92
CA ASP A 153 3.55 1.84 -8.96
C ASP A 153 3.35 0.34 -8.69
N ARG A 154 3.40 -0.08 -7.41
CA ARG A 154 3.14 -1.46 -7.00
C ARG A 154 1.68 -1.88 -7.21
N LEU A 155 0.72 -1.00 -6.92
CA LEU A 155 -0.70 -1.26 -7.19
C LEU A 155 -0.96 -1.46 -8.69
N ALA A 156 -0.34 -0.63 -9.54
CA ALA A 156 -0.44 -0.77 -10.99
C ALA A 156 0.21 -2.07 -11.50
N GLU A 157 1.34 -2.47 -10.93
CA GLU A 157 1.99 -3.75 -11.24
C GLU A 157 1.09 -4.94 -10.88
N LEU A 158 0.41 -4.90 -9.73
CA LEU A 158 -0.55 -5.94 -9.33
C LEU A 158 -1.71 -6.06 -10.33
N GLN A 159 -2.28 -4.94 -10.78
CA GLN A 159 -3.33 -4.93 -11.79
C GLN A 159 -2.85 -5.56 -13.11
N ALA A 160 -1.65 -5.22 -13.55
CA ALA A 160 -1.06 -5.77 -14.76
C ALA A 160 -0.79 -7.28 -14.64
N THR A 161 -0.26 -7.72 -13.50
CA THR A 161 0.08 -9.13 -13.24
C THR A 161 -1.16 -10.02 -13.13
N LEU A 162 -2.26 -9.48 -12.61
CA LEU A 162 -3.53 -10.20 -12.39
C LEU A 162 -4.54 -9.99 -13.54
N GLY A 163 -4.05 -9.70 -14.74
CA GLY A 163 -4.83 -9.71 -15.99
C GLY A 163 -5.72 -8.49 -16.24
N GLN A 164 -5.48 -7.36 -15.56
CA GLN A 164 -6.26 -6.11 -15.72
C GLN A 164 -7.77 -6.27 -15.55
N THR A 165 -8.19 -7.25 -14.75
CA THR A 165 -9.61 -7.56 -14.53
C THR A 165 -10.26 -6.72 -13.43
N PHE A 166 -9.44 -6.03 -12.63
CA PHE A 166 -9.88 -5.11 -11.59
C PHE A 166 -9.02 -3.85 -11.57
N VAL A 167 -9.55 -2.81 -10.93
CA VAL A 167 -8.82 -1.59 -10.59
C VAL A 167 -8.91 -1.32 -9.09
N PHE A 168 -7.93 -0.61 -8.53
CA PHE A 168 -8.03 -0.11 -7.16
C PHE A 168 -8.92 1.15 -7.20
N ASP A 169 -9.92 1.22 -6.34
CA ASP A 169 -10.92 2.31 -6.36
C ASP A 169 -10.28 3.67 -6.06
N ASP A 170 -9.50 3.72 -4.98
CA ASP A 170 -8.73 4.91 -4.59
C ASP A 170 -7.43 4.47 -3.90
N GLY A 171 -6.34 4.48 -4.66
CA GLY A 171 -5.02 4.10 -4.16
C GLY A 171 -4.52 5.03 -3.05
N ASP A 172 -4.89 6.32 -3.07
CA ASP A 172 -4.46 7.29 -2.07
C ASP A 172 -5.16 7.04 -0.74
N LYS A 173 -6.47 6.77 -0.81
CA LYS A 173 -7.24 6.36 0.36
C LYS A 173 -6.69 5.05 0.93
N LEU A 174 -6.39 4.06 0.08
CA LEU A 174 -5.78 2.80 0.53
C LEU A 174 -4.43 3.05 1.21
N TYR A 175 -3.55 3.87 0.62
CA TYR A 175 -2.27 4.26 1.22
C TYR A 175 -2.47 4.89 2.61
N SER A 176 -3.40 5.84 2.73
CA SER A 176 -3.70 6.52 4.00
C SER A 176 -4.31 5.61 5.06
N LYS A 177 -5.01 4.54 4.66
CA LYS A 177 -5.55 3.53 5.58
C LYS A 177 -4.46 2.60 6.12
N ILE A 178 -3.49 2.26 5.29
CA ILE A 178 -2.34 1.42 5.69
C ILE A 178 -1.36 2.24 6.54
N PHE A 179 -1.12 3.49 6.16
CA PHE A 179 -0.18 4.39 6.84
C PHE A 179 -0.87 5.68 7.31
N PRO A 180 -1.71 5.62 8.37
CA PRO A 180 -2.49 6.77 8.83
C PRO A 180 -1.64 7.95 9.35
N ASN A 181 -0.41 7.67 9.79
CA ASN A 181 0.51 8.67 10.32
C ASN A 181 1.42 9.29 9.25
N ASN A 182 1.40 8.78 8.02
CA ASN A 182 2.28 9.27 6.96
C ASN A 182 1.80 10.61 6.43
N ARG A 183 2.68 11.61 6.53
CA ARG A 183 2.46 13.00 6.12
C ARG A 183 3.76 13.56 5.53
N PRO A 184 3.72 14.68 4.81
CA PRO A 184 4.92 15.40 4.37
C PRO A 184 6.00 15.64 5.45
N THR A 185 5.60 15.63 6.73
CA THR A 185 6.47 15.87 7.89
C THR A 185 6.79 14.62 8.71
N ASN A 186 6.16 13.47 8.43
CA ASN A 186 6.33 12.23 9.19
C ASN A 186 6.19 11.02 8.28
N LEU A 187 7.16 10.11 8.31
CA LEU A 187 7.17 8.94 7.44
C LEU A 187 7.50 7.67 8.21
N GLU A 188 6.59 6.72 8.15
CA GLU A 188 6.70 5.35 8.63
C GLU A 188 6.75 4.41 7.42
N PHE A 189 7.73 3.52 7.41
CA PHE A 189 7.92 2.51 6.35
C PHE A 189 7.26 1.17 6.69
N THR A 190 6.87 0.97 7.95
CA THR A 190 6.33 -0.29 8.45
C THR A 190 4.95 -0.07 9.03
N ALA A 191 4.05 -1.02 8.80
CA ALA A 191 2.72 -1.04 9.40
C ALA A 191 2.44 -2.48 9.84
N VAL A 192 2.37 -2.72 11.14
CA VAL A 192 2.14 -4.07 11.69
C VAL A 192 0.63 -4.35 11.67
N PRO A 193 0.16 -5.51 11.19
CA PRO A 193 -1.24 -5.90 11.29
C PRO A 193 -1.71 -5.88 12.75
N ASP A 194 -2.78 -5.15 13.02
CA ASP A 194 -3.38 -5.03 14.35
C ASP A 194 -4.86 -5.39 14.26
N SER A 195 -5.24 -6.42 15.01
CA SER A 195 -6.59 -7.00 15.02
C SER A 195 -7.17 -7.08 16.44
N ASP A 196 -6.68 -6.24 17.36
CA ASP A 196 -7.24 -6.17 18.71
C ASP A 196 -8.61 -5.47 18.71
N GLU A 197 -9.50 -5.87 19.62
CA GLU A 197 -10.86 -5.31 19.74
C GLU A 197 -10.88 -3.78 19.97
N ALA A 198 -9.78 -3.22 20.51
CA ALA A 198 -9.64 -1.80 20.80
C ALA A 198 -8.97 -0.99 19.67
N SER A 199 -8.26 -1.65 18.74
CA SER A 199 -7.49 -1.03 17.68
C SER A 199 -7.39 -2.01 16.51
N GLU A 200 -8.19 -1.80 15.47
CA GLU A 200 -8.16 -2.62 14.27
C GLU A 200 -7.72 -1.77 13.09
N ASN A 201 -6.56 -2.09 12.53
CA ASN A 201 -6.11 -1.48 11.28
C ASN A 201 -6.53 -2.34 10.07
N LEU A 202 -6.40 -1.77 8.87
CA LEU A 202 -6.83 -2.46 7.64
C LEU A 202 -6.10 -3.80 7.45
N LEU A 203 -4.80 -3.86 7.72
CA LEU A 203 -4.01 -5.08 7.52
C LEU A 203 -4.44 -6.19 8.49
N GLY A 204 -4.70 -5.85 9.75
CA GLY A 204 -5.17 -6.81 10.76
C GLY A 204 -6.57 -7.33 10.45
N ARG A 205 -7.48 -6.44 10.03
CA ARG A 205 -8.82 -6.82 9.54
C ARG A 205 -8.76 -7.78 8.35
N MET A 206 -7.97 -7.42 7.33
CA MET A 206 -7.73 -8.28 6.16
C MET A 206 -7.17 -9.64 6.58
N HIS A 207 -6.19 -9.64 7.49
CA HIS A 207 -5.60 -10.87 8.01
C HIS A 207 -6.64 -11.76 8.69
N ALA A 208 -7.47 -11.18 9.57
CA ALA A 208 -8.53 -11.88 10.28
C ALA A 208 -9.56 -12.46 9.30
N HIS A 209 -10.09 -11.64 8.38
CA HIS A 209 -11.05 -12.10 7.38
C HIS A 209 -10.49 -13.17 6.45
N LEU A 210 -9.24 -13.06 5.98
CA LEU A 210 -8.60 -14.08 5.14
C LEU A 210 -8.34 -15.39 5.90
N THR A 211 -7.97 -15.29 7.18
CA THR A 211 -7.78 -16.47 8.05
C THR A 211 -9.11 -17.19 8.27
N SER A 212 -10.16 -16.45 8.64
CA SER A 212 -11.50 -17.01 8.78
C SER A 212 -12.01 -17.61 7.47
N LEU A 213 -11.68 -16.99 6.32
CA LEU A 213 -12.09 -17.50 5.02
C LEU A 213 -11.38 -18.81 4.70
N ASP A 214 -10.07 -18.91 4.95
CA ASP A 214 -9.32 -20.16 4.78
C ASP A 214 -9.92 -21.27 5.65
N GLU A 215 -10.13 -21.01 6.94
CA GLU A 215 -10.75 -21.97 7.87
C GLU A 215 -12.14 -22.43 7.40
N MET A 216 -12.95 -21.50 6.90
CA MET A 216 -14.31 -21.78 6.47
C MET A 216 -14.36 -22.62 5.19
N LEU A 217 -13.47 -22.37 4.23
CA LEU A 217 -13.37 -23.15 3.01
C LEU A 217 -13.02 -24.62 3.27
N TRP A 218 -12.45 -24.95 4.43
CA TRP A 218 -12.11 -26.32 4.84
C TRP A 218 -13.21 -27.07 5.61
N LYS A 219 -14.36 -26.46 5.85
CA LYS A 219 -15.45 -27.13 6.57
C LYS A 219 -15.92 -28.37 5.77
N PRO A 220 -15.92 -29.57 6.39
CA PRO A 220 -16.37 -30.80 5.72
C PRO A 220 -17.89 -30.90 5.63
N GLN A 221 -18.61 -30.10 6.41
CA GLN A 221 -20.07 -30.06 6.46
C GLN A 221 -20.52 -28.61 6.47
N TRP A 222 -21.58 -28.33 5.70
CA TRP A 222 -22.12 -27.00 5.52
C TRP A 222 -23.58 -26.98 5.96
N LYS A 223 -23.93 -26.07 6.86
CA LYS A 223 -25.32 -25.70 7.12
C LYS A 223 -25.70 -24.52 6.25
N GLU A 224 -27.00 -24.26 6.11
CA GLU A 224 -27.50 -23.11 5.35
C GLU A 224 -26.93 -21.78 5.88
N GLU A 225 -26.83 -21.65 7.22
CA GLU A 225 -26.23 -20.49 7.89
C GLU A 225 -24.75 -20.30 7.53
N ASP A 226 -23.98 -21.40 7.43
CA ASP A 226 -22.57 -21.34 7.02
C ASP A 226 -22.43 -20.80 5.60
N SER A 227 -23.31 -21.18 4.66
CA SER A 227 -23.25 -20.67 3.29
C SER A 227 -23.42 -19.15 3.23
N HIS A 228 -24.32 -18.61 4.05
CA HIS A 228 -24.55 -17.17 4.14
C HIS A 228 -23.35 -16.44 4.74
N ASP A 229 -22.76 -17.01 5.81
CA ASP A 229 -21.56 -16.46 6.43
C ASP A 229 -20.37 -16.48 5.46
N LEU A 230 -20.24 -17.52 4.62
CA LEU A 230 -19.22 -17.57 3.57
C LEU A 230 -19.43 -16.46 2.53
N ALA A 231 -20.65 -16.28 2.03
CA ALA A 231 -20.94 -15.23 1.06
C ALA A 231 -20.63 -13.83 1.62
N ASN A 232 -21.01 -13.56 2.88
CA ASN A 232 -20.68 -12.30 3.54
C ASN A 232 -19.17 -12.13 3.74
N LEU A 233 -18.46 -13.18 4.13
CA LEU A 233 -17.03 -13.12 4.36
C LEU A 233 -16.24 -12.85 3.07
N LEU A 234 -16.63 -13.49 1.96
CA LEU A 234 -16.08 -13.20 0.63
C LEU A 234 -16.21 -11.72 0.26
N ILE A 235 -17.35 -11.12 0.61
CA ILE A 235 -17.66 -9.73 0.30
C ILE A 235 -16.91 -8.76 1.22
N ARG A 236 -16.76 -9.10 2.50
CA ARG A 236 -15.90 -8.33 3.43
C ARG A 236 -14.45 -8.32 2.96
N VAL A 237 -13.93 -9.46 2.52
CA VAL A 237 -12.58 -9.53 1.93
C VAL A 237 -12.51 -8.67 0.66
N TYR A 238 -13.51 -8.73 -0.22
CA TYR A 238 -13.58 -7.89 -1.41
C TYR A 238 -13.55 -6.39 -1.08
N ASP A 239 -14.34 -5.96 -0.09
CA ASP A 239 -14.41 -4.56 0.34
C ASP A 239 -13.08 -4.09 0.95
N ASP A 240 -12.43 -4.93 1.76
CA ASP A 240 -11.14 -4.62 2.40
C ASP A 240 -9.99 -4.51 1.37
N LEU A 241 -10.07 -5.23 0.26
CA LEU A 241 -9.09 -5.14 -0.82
C LEU A 241 -9.13 -3.79 -1.56
N HIS A 242 -10.19 -2.99 -1.39
CA HIS A 242 -10.35 -1.70 -2.06
C HIS A 242 -10.26 -1.79 -3.60
N ILE A 243 -10.78 -2.88 -4.17
CA ILE A 243 -10.80 -3.12 -5.61
C ILE A 243 -12.20 -2.97 -6.19
N LYS A 244 -12.25 -2.67 -7.48
CA LYS A 244 -13.45 -2.64 -8.30
C LYS A 244 -13.25 -3.54 -9.51
N TRP A 245 -14.20 -4.45 -9.73
CA TRP A 245 -14.16 -5.31 -10.92
C TRP A 245 -14.47 -4.49 -12.17
N ILE A 246 -13.66 -4.68 -13.21
CA ILE A 246 -13.86 -4.08 -14.54
C ILE A 246 -13.94 -5.14 -15.65
N GLY A 247 -13.73 -6.42 -15.31
CA GLY A 247 -13.88 -7.53 -16.24
C GLY A 247 -15.33 -7.73 -16.69
N GLU A 248 -15.48 -8.49 -17.76
CA GLU A 248 -16.80 -8.95 -18.20
C GLU A 248 -17.48 -9.78 -17.12
N ALA A 249 -18.82 -9.76 -17.11
CA ALA A 249 -19.59 -10.58 -16.19
C ALA A 249 -19.72 -12.00 -16.74
N PHE A 250 -19.46 -12.98 -15.88
CA PHE A 250 -19.59 -14.40 -16.18
C PHE A 250 -20.73 -15.02 -15.39
N ASP A 251 -21.28 -16.11 -15.91
CA ASP A 251 -22.19 -16.97 -15.15
C ASP A 251 -21.53 -17.42 -13.84
N GLY A 252 -22.27 -17.29 -12.74
CA GLY A 252 -21.77 -17.56 -11.39
C GLY A 252 -21.15 -16.36 -10.67
N ASP A 253 -20.96 -15.22 -11.34
CA ASP A 253 -20.41 -14.02 -10.68
C ASP A 253 -21.40 -13.46 -9.65
N ILE A 254 -20.88 -13.15 -8.46
CA ILE A 254 -21.64 -12.49 -7.40
C ILE A 254 -21.67 -10.98 -7.67
N GLN A 255 -22.88 -10.42 -7.71
CA GLN A 255 -23.14 -8.99 -7.71
C GLN A 255 -23.55 -8.55 -6.31
N PHE A 256 -22.91 -7.49 -5.83
CA PHE A 256 -23.23 -6.83 -4.57
C PHE A 256 -23.77 -5.43 -4.83
N PHE A 257 -25.01 -5.16 -4.41
CA PHE A 257 -25.73 -3.92 -4.74
C PHE A 257 -25.68 -3.57 -6.23
N GLY A 258 -25.85 -4.59 -7.09
CA GLY A 258 -25.86 -4.46 -8.55
C GLY A 258 -24.48 -4.30 -9.20
N LYS A 259 -23.38 -4.29 -8.43
CA LYS A 259 -22.01 -4.23 -8.96
C LYS A 259 -21.39 -5.61 -8.96
N ASN A 260 -20.79 -6.01 -10.08
CA ASN A 260 -20.03 -7.26 -10.13
C ASN A 260 -18.79 -7.15 -9.22
N THR A 261 -18.55 -8.17 -8.40
CA THR A 261 -17.39 -8.26 -7.50
C THR A 261 -16.22 -9.01 -8.14
N GLY A 262 -16.48 -9.78 -9.21
CA GLY A 262 -15.51 -10.70 -9.79
C GLY A 262 -15.25 -11.95 -8.95
N ILE A 263 -16.10 -12.20 -7.93
CA ILE A 263 -16.13 -13.45 -7.17
C ILE A 263 -17.10 -14.39 -7.89
N ASN A 264 -16.61 -15.55 -8.33
CA ASN A 264 -17.44 -16.55 -8.99
C ASN A 264 -17.76 -17.71 -8.03
N ILE A 265 -19.03 -18.13 -7.96
CA ILE A 265 -19.45 -19.21 -7.05
C ILE A 265 -18.87 -20.58 -7.44
N TYR A 266 -18.48 -20.77 -8.71
CA TYR A 266 -17.91 -22.03 -9.20
C TYR A 266 -16.38 -22.08 -9.04
N SER A 267 -15.71 -20.92 -9.00
CA SER A 267 -14.25 -20.79 -8.87
C SER A 267 -13.84 -19.73 -7.83
N VAL A 268 -14.23 -19.96 -6.57
CA VAL A 268 -13.86 -19.09 -5.44
C VAL A 268 -12.32 -18.98 -5.29
N ASP A 269 -11.57 -19.93 -5.82
CA ASP A 269 -10.11 -20.06 -5.71
C ASP A 269 -9.40 -19.01 -6.54
N GLU A 270 -9.97 -18.64 -7.68
CA GLU A 270 -9.49 -17.50 -8.47
C GLU A 270 -9.50 -16.22 -7.62
N PHE A 271 -10.58 -16.01 -6.85
CA PHE A 271 -10.70 -14.87 -5.96
C PHE A 271 -9.75 -14.97 -4.76
N THR A 272 -9.67 -16.11 -4.07
CA THR A 272 -8.76 -16.25 -2.91
C THR A 272 -7.30 -16.15 -3.31
N HIS A 273 -6.91 -16.67 -4.48
CA HIS A 273 -5.58 -16.52 -5.04
C HIS A 273 -5.25 -15.05 -5.32
N ARG A 274 -6.19 -14.30 -5.91
CA ARG A 274 -6.05 -12.86 -6.14
C ARG A 274 -5.95 -12.09 -4.83
N ALA A 275 -6.83 -12.36 -3.88
CA ALA A 275 -6.86 -11.74 -2.56
C ALA A 275 -5.55 -11.96 -1.80
N LYS A 276 -5.05 -13.22 -1.77
CA LYS A 276 -3.75 -13.59 -1.21
C LYS A 276 -2.60 -12.84 -1.88
N SER A 277 -2.61 -12.74 -3.21
CA SER A 277 -1.54 -12.06 -3.96
C SER A 277 -1.50 -10.55 -3.65
N ILE A 278 -2.66 -9.89 -3.63
CA ILE A 278 -2.75 -8.48 -3.25
C ILE A 278 -2.29 -8.29 -1.81
N PHE A 279 -2.84 -9.07 -0.88
CA PHE A 279 -2.52 -8.96 0.55
C PHE A 279 -1.04 -9.22 0.84
N ASN A 280 -0.44 -10.26 0.25
CA ASN A 280 0.99 -10.54 0.39
C ASN A 280 1.87 -9.43 -0.18
N SER A 281 1.42 -8.77 -1.24
CA SER A 281 2.12 -7.59 -1.75
C SER A 281 2.04 -6.40 -0.78
N LEU A 282 0.91 -6.21 -0.10
CA LEU A 282 0.77 -5.18 0.94
C LEU A 282 1.62 -5.52 2.17
N LEU A 283 1.63 -6.78 2.61
CA LEU A 283 2.46 -7.26 3.71
C LEU A 283 3.96 -7.08 3.41
N PHE A 284 4.40 -7.45 2.21
CA PHE A 284 5.77 -7.21 1.77
C PHE A 284 6.14 -5.72 1.82
N TYR A 285 5.27 -4.86 1.27
CA TYR A 285 5.49 -3.42 1.25
C TYR A 285 5.56 -2.80 2.65
N THR A 286 4.89 -3.40 3.63
CA THR A 286 4.80 -2.92 5.02
C THR A 286 5.79 -3.60 5.96
N GLY A 287 6.68 -4.47 5.43
CA GLY A 287 7.74 -5.13 6.19
C GLY A 287 7.29 -6.36 6.99
N ASN A 288 6.17 -6.99 6.61
CA ASN A 288 5.60 -8.15 7.30
C ASN A 288 5.87 -9.47 6.54
N SER A 289 5.76 -10.59 7.25
CA SER A 289 5.80 -11.93 6.65
C SER A 289 4.59 -12.19 5.76
N GLN A 290 4.74 -13.05 4.76
CA GLN A 290 3.65 -13.43 3.87
C GLN A 290 2.58 -14.25 4.61
N PHE A 291 1.33 -14.10 4.17
CA PHE A 291 0.21 -14.93 4.57
C PHE A 291 0.27 -16.29 3.85
N GLU A 292 0.19 -17.36 4.63
CA GLU A 292 0.35 -18.75 4.17
C GLU A 292 -0.99 -19.49 3.94
N GLY A 293 -2.15 -18.86 4.15
CA GLY A 293 -3.46 -19.52 3.96
C GLY A 293 -3.76 -19.89 2.49
N PHE A 294 -4.82 -20.65 2.28
CA PHE A 294 -5.30 -21.16 0.97
C PHE A 294 -4.38 -22.18 0.27
N ASN A 295 -3.35 -22.69 0.94
CA ASN A 295 -2.40 -23.65 0.35
C ASN A 295 -3.01 -25.03 0.03
N LYS A 296 -4.18 -25.32 0.58
CA LYS A 296 -4.80 -26.66 0.51
C LYS A 296 -5.78 -26.79 -0.68
N GLY A 297 -6.07 -25.71 -1.42
CA GLY A 297 -7.01 -25.68 -2.56
C GLY A 297 -8.41 -25.21 -2.15
N ASN A 298 -9.40 -25.29 -3.05
CA ASN A 298 -10.80 -25.04 -2.67
C ASN A 298 -11.55 -26.34 -2.47
N SER A 299 -12.33 -26.40 -1.39
CA SER A 299 -13.23 -27.51 -1.14
C SER A 299 -14.40 -27.49 -2.13
N ARG A 300 -14.68 -28.65 -2.75
CA ARG A 300 -15.92 -28.91 -3.50
C ARG A 300 -17.16 -28.46 -2.71
N PHE A 301 -17.15 -28.68 -1.38
CA PHE A 301 -18.26 -28.36 -0.51
C PHE A 301 -18.56 -26.86 -0.42
N ALA A 302 -17.56 -25.99 -0.48
CA ALA A 302 -17.77 -24.54 -0.43
C ALA A 302 -18.50 -24.03 -1.69
N ARG A 303 -18.12 -24.55 -2.86
CA ARG A 303 -18.81 -24.26 -4.12
C ARG A 303 -20.26 -24.73 -4.09
N GLU A 304 -20.48 -25.97 -3.68
CA GLU A 304 -21.83 -26.54 -3.56
C GLU A 304 -22.70 -25.75 -2.57
N ALA A 305 -22.13 -25.35 -1.45
CA ALA A 305 -22.80 -24.53 -0.45
C ALA A 305 -23.25 -23.17 -1.02
N LEU A 306 -22.42 -22.51 -1.82
CA LEU A 306 -22.78 -21.27 -2.52
C LEU A 306 -23.80 -21.50 -3.62
N MET A 307 -23.63 -22.54 -4.45
CA MET A 307 -24.60 -22.91 -5.48
C MET A 307 -25.97 -23.13 -4.85
N ASN A 308 -26.05 -23.92 -3.77
CA ASN A 308 -27.31 -24.19 -3.06
C ASN A 308 -27.90 -22.91 -2.46
N LEU A 309 -27.08 -22.05 -1.84
CA LEU A 309 -27.53 -20.77 -1.28
C LEU A 309 -28.21 -19.88 -2.34
N PHE A 310 -27.63 -19.80 -3.53
CA PHE A 310 -28.15 -18.96 -4.61
C PHE A 310 -29.19 -19.67 -5.50
N ASN A 311 -29.42 -20.96 -5.30
CA ASN A 311 -30.44 -21.76 -5.97
C ASN A 311 -31.69 -21.87 -5.08
N GLY A 312 -32.52 -20.83 -5.06
CA GLY A 312 -33.84 -20.83 -4.39
C GLY A 312 -34.00 -19.85 -3.23
N ASN A 313 -32.93 -19.29 -2.67
CA ASN A 313 -33.06 -18.34 -1.56
C ASN A 313 -33.32 -16.91 -2.06
N HIS A 314 -34.61 -16.54 -2.15
CA HIS A 314 -35.03 -15.21 -2.57
C HIS A 314 -34.68 -14.09 -1.57
N ARG A 315 -34.38 -14.44 -0.31
CA ARG A 315 -34.21 -13.46 0.78
C ARG A 315 -32.96 -12.60 0.64
N LEU A 316 -31.91 -13.11 -0.01
CA LEU A 316 -30.66 -12.38 -0.21
C LEU A 316 -30.64 -11.53 -1.48
N ARG A 317 -31.69 -11.62 -2.32
CA ARG A 317 -31.73 -10.98 -3.65
C ARG A 317 -31.65 -9.45 -3.61
N GLU A 318 -31.93 -8.80 -2.49
CA GLU A 318 -31.85 -7.35 -2.39
C GLU A 318 -30.39 -6.84 -2.41
N ALA A 319 -29.47 -7.56 -1.76
CA ALA A 319 -28.05 -7.17 -1.69
C ALA A 319 -27.16 -8.04 -2.58
N PHE A 320 -27.41 -9.35 -2.62
CA PHE A 320 -26.62 -10.33 -3.36
C PHE A 320 -27.40 -10.92 -4.53
N LYS A 321 -26.79 -10.92 -5.70
CA LYS A 321 -27.35 -11.57 -6.89
C LYS A 321 -26.26 -12.32 -7.62
N VAL A 322 -26.54 -13.55 -8.05
CA VAL A 322 -25.62 -14.28 -8.95
C VAL A 322 -26.04 -14.05 -10.39
N VAL A 323 -25.05 -13.78 -11.25
CA VAL A 323 -25.25 -13.67 -12.70
C VAL A 323 -25.53 -15.04 -13.28
N LYS A 324 -26.65 -15.18 -13.99
CA LYS A 324 -27.05 -16.41 -14.70
C LYS A 324 -27.60 -16.03 -16.08
N ILE A 325 -26.71 -16.02 -17.07
CA ILE A 325 -26.98 -15.71 -18.47
C ILE A 325 -27.32 -16.99 -19.24
N ILE A 326 -26.69 -18.13 -18.91
CA ILE A 326 -26.95 -19.42 -19.56
C ILE A 326 -28.43 -19.83 -19.33
N PRO A 327 -29.19 -20.12 -20.39
CA PRO A 327 -30.57 -20.54 -20.25
C PRO A 327 -30.68 -21.83 -19.43
N CYS A 328 -31.64 -21.85 -18.49
CA CYS A 328 -31.90 -23.00 -17.63
C CYS A 328 -30.74 -23.40 -16.69
N LEU A 329 -29.76 -22.52 -16.45
CA LEU A 329 -28.65 -22.83 -15.52
C LEU A 329 -29.15 -23.22 -14.13
N GLU A 330 -30.18 -22.54 -13.61
CA GLU A 330 -30.79 -22.87 -12.31
C GLU A 330 -31.39 -24.29 -12.27
N ILE A 331 -31.95 -24.76 -13.40
CA ILE A 331 -32.48 -26.13 -13.51
C ILE A 331 -31.32 -27.12 -13.44
N MET A 332 -30.21 -26.85 -14.13
CA MET A 332 -29.02 -27.70 -14.11
C MET A 332 -28.36 -27.76 -12.73
N GLU A 333 -28.31 -26.63 -12.01
CA GLU A 333 -27.85 -26.60 -10.61
C GLU A 333 -28.77 -27.41 -9.69
N ARG A 334 -30.10 -27.33 -9.86
CA ARG A 334 -31.03 -28.17 -9.06
C ARG A 334 -30.86 -29.65 -9.39
N LEU A 335 -30.73 -29.98 -10.67
CA LEU A 335 -30.49 -31.36 -11.11
C LEU A 335 -29.19 -31.92 -10.52
N PHE A 336 -28.16 -31.10 -10.36
CA PHE A 336 -26.92 -31.53 -9.72
C PHE A 336 -27.17 -32.04 -8.30
N PHE A 337 -27.88 -31.27 -7.47
CA PHE A 337 -28.22 -31.68 -6.10
C PHE A 337 -29.20 -32.87 -6.08
N ILE A 338 -30.26 -32.84 -6.91
CA ILE A 338 -31.22 -33.94 -6.99
C ILE A 338 -30.53 -35.25 -7.37
N THR A 339 -29.65 -35.24 -8.38
CA THR A 339 -28.92 -36.44 -8.81
C THR A 339 -27.88 -36.91 -7.79
N ASP A 340 -27.37 -36.00 -6.95
CA ASP A 340 -26.53 -36.37 -5.81
C ASP A 340 -27.32 -36.97 -4.64
N ASP A 341 -28.60 -36.67 -4.48
CA ASP A 341 -29.42 -37.28 -3.43
C ASP A 341 -30.01 -38.64 -3.85
N ILE A 342 -30.13 -38.90 -5.17
CA ILE A 342 -30.67 -40.16 -5.69
C ILE A 342 -29.63 -41.28 -5.51
N ARG A 343 -29.83 -42.09 -4.46
CA ARG A 343 -29.04 -43.28 -4.12
C ARG A 343 -29.90 -44.53 -4.11
N GLY A 344 -29.35 -45.62 -4.63
CA GLY A 344 -29.96 -46.95 -4.53
C GLY A 344 -29.81 -47.55 -3.12
N PRO A 345 -30.41 -48.74 -2.89
CA PRO A 345 -30.27 -49.47 -1.62
C PRO A 345 -28.83 -49.84 -1.26
N ASP A 346 -27.96 -49.92 -2.27
CA ASP A 346 -26.52 -50.19 -2.17
C ASP A 346 -25.68 -48.91 -1.94
N HIS A 347 -26.33 -47.76 -1.76
CA HIS A 347 -25.71 -46.43 -1.68
C HIS A 347 -24.94 -46.01 -2.94
N ASN A 348 -25.17 -46.64 -4.08
CA ASN A 348 -24.60 -46.19 -5.36
C ASN A 348 -25.51 -45.15 -6.02
N TRP A 349 -24.91 -44.26 -6.83
CA TRP A 349 -25.64 -43.31 -7.67
C TRP A 349 -26.47 -44.07 -8.72
N ILE A 350 -27.79 -43.89 -8.71
CA ILE A 350 -28.66 -44.45 -9.77
C ILE A 350 -28.42 -43.70 -11.09
N MET A 351 -28.23 -42.37 -11.02
CA MET A 351 -27.98 -41.50 -12.17
C MET A 351 -26.51 -41.07 -12.26
N GLN A 352 -25.59 -42.01 -12.08
CA GLN A 352 -24.15 -41.73 -11.96
C GLN A 352 -23.61 -40.88 -13.11
N HIS A 353 -23.95 -41.21 -14.36
CA HIS A 353 -23.44 -40.48 -15.53
C HIS A 353 -23.92 -39.03 -15.51
N THR A 354 -25.23 -38.79 -15.32
CA THR A 354 -25.83 -37.45 -15.25
C THR A 354 -25.18 -36.62 -14.14
N PHE A 355 -25.01 -37.20 -12.95
CA PHE A 355 -24.36 -36.55 -11.83
C PHE A 355 -22.90 -36.18 -12.17
N ARG A 356 -22.10 -37.11 -12.71
CA ARG A 356 -20.69 -36.86 -13.07
C ARG A 356 -20.55 -35.82 -14.19
N THR A 357 -21.46 -35.79 -15.16
CA THR A 357 -21.47 -34.76 -16.20
C THR A 357 -21.69 -33.37 -15.59
N LEU A 358 -22.66 -33.23 -14.68
CA LEU A 358 -22.90 -31.96 -13.99
C LEU A 358 -21.77 -31.60 -13.02
N GLU A 359 -21.21 -32.58 -12.29
CA GLU A 359 -20.06 -32.38 -11.39
C GLU A 359 -18.86 -31.81 -12.17
N SER A 360 -18.61 -32.36 -13.38
CA SER A 360 -17.56 -31.85 -14.27
C SER A 360 -17.89 -30.47 -14.82
N ALA A 361 -19.15 -30.23 -15.22
CA ALA A 361 -19.56 -28.93 -15.76
C ALA A 361 -19.49 -27.81 -14.71
N PHE A 362 -19.79 -28.11 -13.43
CA PHE A 362 -19.67 -27.16 -12.32
C PHE A 362 -18.29 -27.16 -11.65
N ALA A 363 -17.28 -27.79 -12.25
CA ALA A 363 -15.96 -27.91 -11.63
C ALA A 363 -15.19 -26.58 -11.55
N SER A 364 -15.42 -25.66 -12.50
CA SER A 364 -14.80 -24.34 -12.56
C SER A 364 -15.71 -23.36 -13.31
N ARG A 365 -15.36 -22.06 -13.31
CA ARG A 365 -16.06 -21.07 -14.13
C ARG A 365 -15.95 -21.40 -15.61
N GLU A 366 -14.78 -21.83 -16.08
CA GLU A 366 -14.54 -22.17 -17.48
C GLU A 366 -15.36 -23.39 -17.91
N ASP A 367 -15.48 -24.41 -17.05
CA ASP A 367 -16.26 -25.61 -17.34
C ASP A 367 -17.76 -25.32 -17.45
N VAL A 368 -18.29 -24.37 -16.66
CA VAL A 368 -19.70 -23.97 -16.74
C VAL A 368 -20.04 -23.40 -18.12
N MET A 369 -19.08 -22.80 -18.81
CA MET A 369 -19.29 -22.26 -20.15
C MET A 369 -19.62 -23.35 -21.18
N THR A 370 -19.29 -24.62 -20.91
CA THR A 370 -19.70 -25.76 -21.77
C THR A 370 -21.22 -25.92 -21.81
N LEU A 371 -21.93 -25.52 -20.75
CA LEU A 371 -23.40 -25.55 -20.67
C LEU A 371 -24.07 -24.49 -21.56
N ARG A 372 -23.30 -23.60 -22.18
CA ARG A 372 -23.80 -22.66 -23.19
C ARG A 372 -24.08 -23.34 -24.53
N ASP A 373 -23.47 -24.49 -24.80
CA ASP A 373 -23.73 -25.25 -26.01
C ASP A 373 -25.09 -25.97 -25.92
N GLY A 374 -26.07 -25.46 -26.66
CA GLY A 374 -27.41 -26.01 -26.67
C GLY A 374 -27.50 -27.44 -27.21
N LEU A 375 -26.59 -27.87 -28.09
CA LEU A 375 -26.55 -29.25 -28.56
C LEU A 375 -26.09 -30.17 -27.41
N TYR A 376 -25.03 -29.76 -26.72
CA TYR A 376 -24.52 -30.47 -25.54
C TYR A 376 -25.61 -30.65 -24.47
N VAL A 377 -26.31 -29.56 -24.10
CA VAL A 377 -27.40 -29.60 -23.11
C VAL A 377 -28.57 -30.46 -23.58
N LYS A 378 -28.89 -30.44 -24.88
CA LYS A 378 -29.95 -31.27 -25.47
C LYS A 378 -29.64 -32.76 -25.41
N GLU A 379 -28.40 -33.14 -25.73
CA GLU A 379 -27.95 -34.53 -25.64
C GLU A 379 -27.89 -35.01 -24.18
N PHE A 380 -27.34 -34.18 -23.29
CA PHE A 380 -27.32 -34.41 -21.85
C PHE A 380 -28.74 -34.62 -21.28
N SER A 381 -29.67 -33.71 -21.56
CA SER A 381 -31.04 -33.78 -21.06
C SER A 381 -31.79 -35.01 -21.57
N LYS A 382 -31.61 -35.37 -22.85
CA LYS A 382 -32.20 -36.58 -23.44
C LYS A 382 -31.68 -37.85 -22.74
N PHE A 383 -30.36 -37.97 -22.62
CA PHE A 383 -29.74 -39.14 -21.98
C PHE A 383 -30.15 -39.26 -20.50
N GLY A 384 -30.14 -38.14 -19.77
CA GLY A 384 -30.59 -38.09 -18.39
C GLY A 384 -32.05 -38.52 -18.25
N LEU A 385 -32.94 -38.05 -19.13
CA LEU A 385 -34.36 -38.37 -19.11
C LEU A 385 -34.61 -39.86 -19.38
N GLU A 386 -33.95 -40.43 -20.39
CA GLU A 386 -34.03 -41.87 -20.69
C GLU A 386 -33.57 -42.71 -19.48
N THR A 387 -32.48 -42.28 -18.82
CA THR A 387 -31.95 -42.95 -17.62
C THR A 387 -32.94 -42.87 -16.45
N ALA A 388 -33.49 -41.68 -16.17
CA ALA A 388 -34.47 -41.49 -15.09
C ALA A 388 -35.74 -42.34 -15.31
N LEU A 389 -36.29 -42.33 -16.53
CA LEU A 389 -37.49 -43.11 -16.86
C LEU A 389 -37.26 -44.63 -16.80
N ASN A 390 -36.07 -45.09 -17.15
CA ASN A 390 -35.71 -46.51 -17.01
C ASN A 390 -35.56 -46.89 -15.53
N ALA A 391 -34.94 -46.03 -14.72
CA ALA A 391 -34.83 -46.24 -13.27
C ALA A 391 -36.21 -46.29 -12.59
N ILE A 392 -37.12 -45.37 -12.93
CA ILE A 392 -38.50 -45.37 -12.41
C ILE A 392 -39.25 -46.66 -12.76
N ARG A 393 -39.07 -47.16 -13.99
CA ARG A 393 -39.73 -48.41 -14.44
C ARG A 393 -39.24 -49.66 -13.72
N ASN A 394 -38.01 -49.63 -13.21
CA ASN A 394 -37.36 -50.76 -12.54
C ASN A 394 -37.42 -50.66 -11.01
N ALA A 395 -37.91 -49.55 -10.47
CA ALA A 395 -38.00 -49.33 -9.03
C ALA A 395 -39.29 -49.92 -8.46
N ASP A 396 -39.23 -50.37 -7.20
CA ASP A 396 -40.41 -50.85 -6.49
C ASP A 396 -41.25 -49.65 -5.99
N GLU A 397 -42.58 -49.78 -5.93
CA GLU A 397 -43.48 -48.67 -5.54
C GLU A 397 -43.24 -48.12 -4.12
N GLY A 398 -42.52 -48.85 -3.27
CA GLY A 398 -42.14 -48.43 -1.91
C GLY A 398 -40.81 -47.70 -1.80
N ASP A 399 -40.05 -47.56 -2.90
CA ASP A 399 -38.70 -47.01 -2.86
C ASP A 399 -38.71 -45.49 -2.66
N SER A 400 -38.07 -45.04 -1.58
CA SER A 400 -38.01 -43.62 -1.19
C SER A 400 -37.39 -42.69 -2.24
N TYR A 401 -36.55 -43.22 -3.16
CA TYR A 401 -35.89 -42.45 -4.21
C TYR A 401 -36.74 -42.24 -5.47
N VAL A 402 -37.90 -42.90 -5.60
CA VAL A 402 -38.77 -42.81 -6.78
C VAL A 402 -39.31 -41.39 -6.98
N GLU A 403 -39.66 -40.69 -5.89
CA GLU A 403 -40.15 -39.30 -5.97
C GLU A 403 -39.05 -38.34 -6.46
N PHE A 404 -37.81 -38.52 -6.01
CA PHE A 404 -36.66 -37.76 -6.53
C PHE A 404 -36.39 -38.04 -8.01
N LEU A 405 -36.53 -39.30 -8.45
CA LEU A 405 -36.41 -39.66 -9.87
C LEU A 405 -37.49 -38.99 -10.73
N LYS A 406 -38.74 -38.94 -10.26
CA LYS A 406 -39.84 -38.24 -10.96
C LYS A 406 -39.58 -36.74 -11.06
N LEU A 407 -39.09 -36.12 -9.98
CA LEU A 407 -38.69 -34.71 -9.98
C LEU A 407 -37.55 -34.48 -10.98
N CYS A 408 -36.51 -35.33 -10.95
CA CYS A 408 -35.40 -35.29 -11.89
C CYS A 408 -35.86 -35.40 -13.35
N ALA A 409 -36.74 -36.36 -13.66
CA ALA A 409 -37.29 -36.53 -15.00
C ALA A 409 -38.08 -35.29 -15.47
N THR A 410 -38.83 -34.65 -14.57
CA THR A 410 -39.59 -33.42 -14.87
C THR A 410 -38.67 -32.25 -15.20
N GLU A 411 -37.61 -32.05 -14.40
CA GLU A 411 -36.61 -31.00 -14.62
C GLU A 411 -35.81 -31.26 -15.91
N LEU A 412 -35.48 -32.53 -16.21
CA LEU A 412 -34.81 -32.92 -17.46
C LEU A 412 -35.68 -32.74 -18.70
N ASP A 413 -36.97 -33.05 -18.64
CA ASP A 413 -37.91 -32.82 -19.75
C ASP A 413 -38.14 -31.32 -19.99
N THR A 414 -38.21 -30.54 -18.90
CA THR A 414 -38.24 -29.06 -18.96
C THR A 414 -36.99 -28.52 -19.62
N LEU A 415 -35.80 -28.99 -19.21
CA LEU A 415 -34.53 -28.63 -19.81
C LEU A 415 -34.49 -29.00 -21.29
N HIS A 416 -34.86 -30.23 -21.65
CA HIS A 416 -34.88 -30.72 -23.03
C HIS A 416 -35.80 -29.90 -23.93
N SER A 417 -36.97 -29.52 -23.43
CA SER A 417 -37.97 -28.74 -24.18
C SER A 417 -37.51 -27.31 -24.47
N ASN A 418 -36.72 -26.69 -23.58
CA ASN A 418 -36.17 -25.34 -23.79
C ASN A 418 -35.07 -25.28 -24.85
N TYR A 419 -34.49 -26.43 -25.23
CA TYR A 419 -33.44 -26.56 -26.26
C TYR A 419 -33.93 -27.30 -27.53
N ARG A 420 -35.24 -27.39 -27.73
CA ARG A 420 -35.85 -27.85 -28.99
C ARG A 420 -35.92 -26.72 -30.01
#